data_AF-A0AA96LCY7-F1
#
_entry.id   AF-A0AA96LCY7-F1
#
_cell.length_a   1.000
_cell.length_b   1.000
_cell.length_c   1.000
_cell.angle_alpha   90.00
_cell.angle_beta   90.00
_cell.angle_gamma   90.00
#
_symmetry.space_group_name_H-M   'P 1'
#
loop_
_entity.id
_entity.type
_entity.pdbx_description
1 polymer ?
#
loop_
_entity_poly.entity_id
_entity_poly.type
_entity_poly.pdbx_seq_one_letter_code
_entity_poly.pdbx_strand_id
1 'polypeptide(L)'
;MNRYTFHIVTSVVTLLIPVVGVIYGYWDQHRPRLGPVGDGHIAGPSPIQWMVLGCAFLTGILNLALAIHRYRSYRNQASPENREGPLSLPDEE
;
A
#
# COMPACT_ATOMS: atom_id res chain seq x y z
N MET A 1 0.15 -3.76 -19.28
CA MET A 1 0.33 -2.95 -18.05
C MET A 1 1.76 -3.13 -17.55
N ASN A 2 2.52 -2.06 -17.30
CA ASN A 2 3.91 -2.19 -16.88
C ASN A 2 3.99 -2.82 -15.47
N ARG A 3 4.97 -3.71 -15.21
CA ARG A 3 5.13 -4.44 -13.94
C ARG A 3 5.21 -3.53 -12.72
N TYR A 4 5.79 -2.34 -12.92
CA TYR A 4 5.91 -1.31 -11.88
C TYR A 4 4.55 -0.67 -11.55
N THR A 5 3.74 -0.40 -12.58
CA THR A 5 2.37 0.12 -12.40
C THR A 5 1.49 -0.87 -11.66
N PHE A 6 1.58 -2.17 -12.00
CA PHE A 6 0.84 -3.21 -11.27
C PHE A 6 1.23 -3.26 -9.79
N HIS A 7 2.53 -3.17 -9.48
CA HIS A 7 3.01 -3.16 -8.11
C HIS A 7 2.46 -1.97 -7.29
N ILE A 8 2.45 -0.77 -7.88
CA ILE A 8 1.90 0.43 -7.23
C ILE A 8 0.40 0.25 -6.96
N VAL A 9 -0.37 -0.21 -7.95
CA VAL A 9 -1.81 -0.44 -7.81
C VAL A 9 -2.10 -1.45 -6.71
N THR A 10 -1.39 -2.58 -6.66
CA THR A 10 -1.55 -3.59 -5.62
C THR A 10 -1.22 -3.05 -4.23
N SER A 11 -0.18 -2.21 -4.10
CA SER A 11 0.14 -1.53 -2.83
C SER A 11 -0.95 -0.57 -2.38
N VAL A 12 -1.58 0.15 -3.31
CA VAL A 12 -2.71 1.05 -3.00
C VAL A 12 -3.94 0.25 -2.56
N VAL A 13 -4.26 -0.85 -3.23
CA VAL A 13 -5.38 -1.71 -2.86
C VAL A 13 -5.18 -2.32 -1.47
N THR A 14 -3.98 -2.79 -1.15
CA THR A 14 -3.66 -3.34 0.19
C THR A 14 -3.69 -2.30 1.30
N LEU A 15 -3.49 -1.01 1.00
CA LEU A 15 -3.73 0.09 1.93
C LEU A 15 -5.23 0.39 2.14
N LEU A 16 -6.03 0.32 1.08
CA LEU A 16 -7.44 0.67 1.14
C LEU A 16 -8.29 -0.40 1.83
N ILE A 17 -7.98 -1.69 1.67
CA ILE A 17 -8.70 -2.80 2.30
C ILE A 17 -8.86 -2.64 3.83
N PRO A 18 -7.80 -2.44 4.63
CA PRO A 18 -7.94 -2.25 6.07
C PRO A 18 -8.74 -0.99 6.41
N VAL A 19 -8.59 0.10 5.65
CA VAL A 19 -9.35 1.35 5.87
C VAL A 19 -10.85 1.12 5.67
N VAL A 20 -11.24 0.46 4.57
CA VAL A 20 -12.64 0.10 4.30
C VAL A 20 -13.16 -0.86 5.37
N GLY A 21 -12.33 -1.80 5.83
CA GLY A 21 -12.65 -2.70 6.93
C GLY A 21 -12.98 -1.99 8.24
N VAL A 22 -12.20 -0.95 8.60
CA VAL A 22 -12.48 -0.13 9.79
C VAL A 22 -13.78 0.65 9.63
N ILE A 23 -14.00 1.29 8.47
CA ILE A 23 -15.22 2.08 8.22
C ILE A 23 -16.46 1.20 8.26
N TYR A 24 -16.39 0.03 7.61
CA TYR A 24 -17.48 -0.94 7.61
C TYR A 24 -17.71 -1.52 9.01
N GLY A 25 -16.66 -1.86 9.73
CA GLY A 25 -16.76 -2.33 11.12
C GLY A 25 -17.39 -1.28 12.02
N TYR A 26 -16.97 -0.03 11.92
CA TYR A 26 -17.55 1.09 12.66
C TYR A 26 -19.04 1.26 12.33
N TRP A 27 -19.41 1.19 11.06
CA TRP A 27 -20.80 1.25 10.62
C TRP A 27 -21.63 0.08 11.15
N ASP A 28 -21.13 -1.15 11.08
CA ASP A 28 -21.80 -2.36 11.57
C ASP A 28 -22.01 -2.31 13.09
N GLN A 29 -21.06 -1.76 13.83
CA GLN A 29 -21.16 -1.57 15.27
C GLN A 29 -22.24 -0.58 15.69
N HIS A 30 -22.45 0.47 14.90
CA HIS A 30 -23.47 1.48 15.20
C HIS A 30 -24.86 1.06 14.73
N ARG A 31 -24.98 -0.07 14.01
CA ARG A 31 -26.28 -0.65 13.70
C ARG A 31 -26.76 -1.53 14.85
N PRO A 32 -27.93 -1.26 15.43
CA PRO A 32 -28.50 -2.15 16.43
C PRO A 32 -28.82 -3.49 15.76
N ARG A 33 -28.19 -4.57 16.25
CA ARG A 33 -28.44 -5.94 15.78
C ARG A 33 -29.80 -6.40 16.31
N LEU A 34 -30.88 -5.91 15.71
CA LEU A 34 -32.26 -6.26 16.05
C LEU A 34 -32.69 -7.49 15.23
N GLY A 35 -32.78 -8.65 15.88
CA GLY A 35 -33.25 -9.88 15.24
C GLY A 35 -33.08 -11.13 16.12
N PRO A 36 -33.64 -12.29 15.73
CA PRO A 36 -33.70 -13.52 16.54
C PRO A 36 -32.34 -14.15 16.87
N VAL A 37 -31.24 -13.65 16.30
CA VAL A 37 -29.86 -14.10 16.50
C VAL A 37 -28.93 -12.99 17.01
N GLY A 38 -29.48 -11.83 17.40
CA GLY A 38 -28.72 -10.66 17.83
C GLY A 38 -28.92 -10.36 19.32
N ASP A 39 -27.87 -10.55 20.12
CA ASP A 39 -27.90 -10.29 21.58
C ASP A 39 -27.86 -8.79 21.95
N GLY A 40 -28.09 -7.88 20.99
CA GLY A 40 -28.03 -6.43 21.21
C GLY A 40 -26.63 -5.87 21.53
N HIS A 41 -25.62 -6.72 21.67
CA HIS A 41 -24.25 -6.31 21.95
C HIS A 41 -23.53 -5.77 20.71
N ILE A 42 -22.96 -4.57 20.86
CA ILE A 42 -22.02 -3.99 19.91
C ILE A 42 -20.67 -4.69 20.11
N ALA A 43 -20.38 -5.70 19.30
CA ALA A 43 -19.08 -6.37 19.36
C ALA A 43 -18.02 -5.54 18.62
N GLY A 44 -17.04 -5.04 19.40
CA GLY A 44 -15.70 -4.61 18.96
C GLY A 44 -15.08 -5.50 17.88
N PRO A 45 -14.25 -4.97 16.96
CA PRO A 45 -13.21 -5.81 16.39
C PRO A 45 -12.38 -6.39 17.54
N SER A 46 -12.12 -7.70 17.50
CA SER A 46 -11.32 -8.35 18.52
C SER A 46 -9.86 -7.85 18.50
N PRO A 47 -9.09 -8.00 19.59
CA PRO A 47 -7.67 -7.63 19.60
C PRO A 47 -6.86 -8.28 18.46
N ILE A 48 -7.22 -9.52 18.08
CA ILE A 48 -6.61 -10.23 16.96
C ILE A 48 -6.96 -9.55 15.64
N GLN A 49 -8.21 -9.13 15.43
CA GLN A 49 -8.61 -8.39 14.24
C GLN A 49 -7.86 -7.07 14.12
N TRP A 50 -7.72 -6.31 15.21
CA TRP A 50 -6.90 -5.10 15.24
C TRP A 50 -5.44 -5.35 14.86
N MET A 51 -4.85 -6.45 15.35
CA MET A 51 -3.50 -6.85 14.97
C MET A 51 -3.39 -7.13 13.47
N VAL A 52 -4.32 -7.90 12.90
CA VAL A 52 -4.35 -8.22 11.46
C VAL A 52 -4.50 -6.96 10.61
N LEU A 53 -5.41 -6.06 10.99
CA LEU A 53 -5.63 -4.77 10.34
C LEU A 53 -4.36 -3.90 10.36
N GLY A 54 -3.70 -3.81 11.52
CA GLY A 54 -2.45 -3.08 11.68
C GLY A 54 -1.33 -3.64 10.81
N CYS A 55 -1.13 -4.96 10.83
CA CYS A 55 -0.14 -5.63 9.99
C CYS A 55 -0.41 -5.42 8.49
N ALA A 56 -1.65 -5.60 8.04
CA ALA A 56 -2.03 -5.40 6.64
C ALA A 56 -1.75 -3.97 6.18
N PHE A 57 -2.08 -2.98 7.01
CA PHE A 57 -1.82 -1.57 6.72
C PHE A 57 -0.32 -1.27 6.63
N LEU A 58 0.48 -1.75 7.59
CA LEU A 58 1.94 -1.60 7.57
C LEU A 58 2.56 -2.26 6.34
N THR A 59 2.13 -3.47 5.97
CA THR A 59 2.58 -4.15 4.76
C THR A 59 2.25 -3.34 3.51
N GLY A 60 1.07 -2.71 3.44
CA GLY A 60 0.71 -1.79 2.35
C GLY A 60 1.66 -0.59 2.25
N ILE A 61 1.99 0.06 3.38
CA ILE A 61 2.95 1.18 3.44
C ILE A 61 4.33 0.76 2.93
N LEU A 62 4.89 -0.34 3.46
CA LEU A 62 6.23 -0.80 3.07
C LEU A 62 6.27 -1.17 1.58
N ASN A 63 5.23 -1.86 1.08
CA ASN A 63 5.14 -2.21 -0.33
C ASN A 63 5.01 -0.98 -1.23
N LEU A 64 4.31 0.07 -0.79
CA LEU A 64 4.21 1.32 -1.54
C LEU A 64 5.56 2.04 -1.59
N ALA A 65 6.27 2.14 -0.46
CA ALA A 65 7.61 2.76 -0.41
C ALA A 65 8.61 2.03 -1.35
N LEU A 66 8.64 0.70 -1.29
CA LEU A 66 9.47 -0.14 -2.17
C LEU A 66 9.09 0.02 -3.65
N ALA A 67 7.80 0.08 -3.96
CA ALA A 67 7.32 0.27 -5.33
C ALA A 67 7.73 1.63 -5.90
N ILE A 68 7.60 2.71 -5.10
CA ILE A 68 8.03 4.06 -5.48
C ILE A 68 9.54 4.10 -5.70
N HIS A 69 10.33 3.50 -4.81
CA HIS A 69 11.78 3.44 -4.94
C HIS A 69 12.20 2.71 -6.22
N ARG A 70 11.63 1.53 -6.49
CA ARG A 70 11.90 0.75 -7.72
C ARG A 70 11.50 1.51 -8.98
N TYR A 71 10.36 2.20 -8.95
CA TYR A 71 9.90 3.01 -10.08
C TYR A 71 10.85 4.19 -10.35
N ARG A 72 11.31 4.89 -9.30
CA ARG A 72 12.32 5.96 -9.41
C ARG A 72 13.63 5.44 -9.99
N SER A 73 14.18 4.33 -9.47
CA SER A 73 15.42 3.75 -10.04
C SER A 73 15.27 3.36 -11.51
N TYR A 74 14.14 2.76 -11.90
CA TYR A 74 13.89 2.41 -13.30
C TYR A 74 13.82 3.66 -14.19
N ARG A 75 13.12 4.71 -13.74
CA ARG A 75 13.03 5.99 -14.47
C ARG A 75 14.39 6.69 -14.60
N ASN A 76 15.22 6.66 -13.56
CA ASN A 76 16.55 7.27 -13.57
C ASN A 76 17.54 6.53 -14.48
N GLN A 77 17.39 5.22 -14.65
CA GLN A 77 18.17 4.42 -15.61
C GLN A 77 17.65 4.54 -17.05
N ALA A 78 16.37 4.82 -17.22
CA ALA A 78 15.75 5.03 -18.54
C ALA A 78 15.92 6.47 -19.08
N SER A 79 16.38 7.43 -18.25
CA SER A 79 16.64 8.80 -18.68
C SER A 79 17.97 8.88 -19.44
N PRO A 80 18.00 9.34 -20.71
CA PRO A 80 19.22 9.42 -21.51
C PRO A 80 20.27 10.41 -20.95
N GLU A 81 19.86 11.35 -20.09
CA GLU A 81 20.75 12.34 -19.43
C GLU A 81 21.87 11.68 -18.60
N ASN A 82 21.67 10.48 -18.06
CA ASN A 82 22.69 9.75 -17.29
C ASN A 82 23.66 8.90 -18.15
N ARG A 83 23.42 8.79 -19.47
CA ARG A 83 24.39 8.13 -20.37
C ARG A 83 25.51 9.06 -20.79
N GLU A 84 25.34 10.36 -20.61
CA GLU A 84 26.34 11.40 -20.83
C GLU A 84 26.89 11.88 -19.49
N GLY A 85 27.39 10.96 -18.66
CA GLY A 85 28.46 11.33 -17.73
C GLY A 85 29.60 11.93 -18.56
N PRO A 86 30.31 12.97 -18.07
CA PRO A 86 31.18 13.80 -18.89
C PRO A 86 32.13 12.88 -19.67
N LEU A 87 32.03 12.95 -21.00
CA LEU A 87 32.95 12.30 -21.90
C LEU A 87 34.32 12.88 -21.55
N SER A 88 35.09 12.20 -20.71
CA SER A 88 36.51 12.48 -20.55
C SER A 88 37.11 12.22 -21.92
N LEU A 89 37.35 13.31 -22.65
CA LEU A 89 38.16 13.28 -23.86
C LEU A 89 39.45 12.54 -23.50
N PRO A 90 39.93 11.61 -24.35
CA PRO A 90 41.25 11.05 -24.14
C PRO A 90 42.22 12.24 -24.16
N ASP A 91 43.05 12.35 -23.12
CA ASP A 91 44.16 13.28 -23.09
C ASP A 91 45.00 12.99 -24.35
N GLU A 92 44.91 13.87 -25.36
CA GLU A 92 45.82 13.83 -26.50
C GLU A 92 47.21 14.23 -26.03
N GLU A 93 48.18 13.48 -26.55
CA GLU A 93 49.59 13.36 -26.13
C GLU A 93 50.40 14.66 -26.04
#